data_AF-A0A2D8UD39-F1
#
_entry.id   AF-A0A2D8UD39-F1
#
_cell.length_a   1.000
_cell.length_b   1.000
_cell.length_c   1.000
_cell.angle_alpha   90.00
_cell.angle_beta   90.00
_cell.angle_gamma   90.00
#
_symmetry.space_group_name_H-M   'P 1'
#
loop_
_entity.id
_entity.type
_entity.pdbx_description
1 polymer ?
#
loop_
_entity_poly.entity_id
_entity_poly.type
_entity_poly.pdbx_seq_one_letter_code
_entity_poly.pdbx_strand_id
1 'polypeptide(L)'
;MISIGLLVFASFTLLNYHNQYQITYEPPIPKPTNPQTPEPAENVKQFSDKFFVYIDSVLIEYGLSTDLIIKKRNLLDEITIKIPADLPIPQVNLVITLTTQNLGGTVIYVVENDKNNNVKMQIGFNGIHTTNITLQEHKQERSTGQISVIVDSIKTVNKIVARICKIQQPLILSIMSENSSIFNSLKHCSHTLELKSTDLESLKSIAIKIDEIDGLETIKQRLWDLGRQANESKSITVIVQPRVNSLLALEEILPRLERFGHEFNSNPVINQ
;
A
#
# COMPACT_ATOMS: atom_id res chain seq x y z
N MET A 1 1.83 83.39 22.99
CA MET A 1 3.04 82.55 22.89
C MET A 1 2.68 81.13 23.25
N ILE A 2 3.32 80.21 22.54
CA ILE A 2 2.98 78.81 22.31
C ILE A 2 3.36 77.89 23.49
N SER A 3 2.52 76.89 23.74
CA SER A 3 2.82 75.55 24.31
C SER A 3 3.17 75.40 25.80
N ILE A 4 3.01 74.16 26.28
CA ILE A 4 3.16 73.57 27.62
C ILE A 4 1.79 73.36 28.30
N GLY A 5 1.28 72.15 28.54
CA GLY A 5 1.82 70.83 28.33
C GLY A 5 0.71 69.79 28.41
N LEU A 6 0.80 68.80 27.53
CA LEU A 6 -0.10 67.65 27.39
C LEU A 6 0.81 66.43 27.60
N LEU A 7 0.59 65.68 28.68
CA LEU A 7 1.14 64.35 29.04
C LEU A 7 0.65 64.13 30.49
N VAL A 8 -0.11 63.10 30.87
CA VAL A 8 0.14 61.67 30.68
C VAL A 8 -1.20 60.92 30.78
N PHE A 9 -1.64 60.27 29.71
CA PHE A 9 -2.53 59.11 29.76
C PHE A 9 -2.21 58.25 28.54
N ALA A 10 -1.35 57.24 28.73
CA ALA A 10 -1.29 56.05 27.87
C ALA A 10 -0.26 55.08 28.45
N SER A 11 -0.67 54.29 29.44
CA SER A 11 0.09 53.13 29.87
C SER A 11 -0.85 51.97 30.15
N PHE A 12 -1.57 51.52 29.13
CA PHE A 12 -2.11 50.16 29.01
C PHE A 12 -2.61 49.97 27.58
N THR A 13 -1.80 49.34 26.73
CA THR A 13 -2.18 48.45 25.60
C THR A 13 -0.98 48.31 24.66
N LEU A 14 -0.06 47.40 24.96
CA LEU A 14 0.86 46.85 23.95
C LEU A 14 1.51 45.55 24.47
N LEU A 15 0.68 44.59 24.88
CA LEU A 15 1.14 43.22 25.09
C LEU A 15 -0.01 42.23 24.85
N ASN A 16 -0.59 42.23 23.64
CA ASN A 16 -1.41 41.12 23.15
C ASN A 16 -1.75 41.25 21.65
N TYR A 17 -0.74 41.51 20.81
CA TYR A 17 -0.93 41.59 19.35
C TYR A 17 -0.05 40.62 18.56
N HIS A 18 0.29 39.46 19.15
CA HIS A 18 1.07 38.45 18.42
C HIS A 18 0.67 37.01 18.70
N ASN A 19 -0.63 36.76 18.91
CA ASN A 19 -1.09 35.38 19.03
C ASN A 19 -2.53 35.15 18.58
N GLN A 20 -2.93 35.74 17.46
CA GLN A 20 -4.15 35.32 16.76
C GLN A 20 -3.90 35.31 15.25
N TYR A 21 -4.37 34.22 14.62
CA TYR A 21 -4.28 33.86 13.21
C TYR A 21 -3.02 33.10 12.75
N GLN A 22 -2.81 31.92 13.32
CA GLN A 22 -2.62 30.73 12.50
C GLN A 22 -3.83 29.81 12.69
N ILE A 23 -4.91 30.10 11.95
CA ILE A 23 -5.90 29.07 11.66
C ILE A 23 -5.25 28.23 10.57
N THR A 24 -4.63 27.12 10.96
CA THR A 24 -4.24 26.08 10.01
C THR A 24 -5.53 25.61 9.34
N TYR A 25 -5.78 26.07 8.11
CA TYR A 25 -6.69 25.35 7.23
C TYR A 25 -6.06 23.97 7.06
N GLU A 26 -6.56 22.98 7.78
CA GLU A 26 -6.35 21.60 7.40
C GLU A 26 -7.08 21.45 6.06
N PRO A 27 -6.35 21.33 4.92
CA PRO A 27 -7.01 21.10 3.65
C PRO A 27 -7.90 19.87 3.84
N PRO A 28 -9.16 19.87 3.38
CA PRO A 28 -10.01 18.70 3.49
C PRO A 28 -9.23 17.54 2.89
N ILE A 29 -8.93 16.56 3.75
CA ILE A 29 -8.15 15.38 3.40
C ILE A 29 -8.84 14.79 2.16
N PRO A 30 -8.17 14.75 0.99
CA PRO A 30 -8.71 14.05 -0.16
C PRO A 30 -9.06 12.63 0.28
N LYS A 31 -10.32 12.25 0.06
CA LYS A 31 -10.81 10.92 0.45
C LYS A 31 -9.88 9.86 -0.17
N PRO A 32 -9.49 8.82 0.59
CA PRO A 32 -8.40 7.93 0.24
C PRO A 32 -8.48 7.42 -1.20
N THR A 33 -7.34 7.46 -1.90
CA THR A 33 -7.14 6.64 -3.10
C THR A 33 -6.61 5.27 -2.69
N ASN A 34 -7.38 4.56 -1.85
CA ASN A 34 -7.59 3.15 -2.15
C ASN A 34 -8.11 3.11 -3.61
N PRO A 35 -7.97 2.05 -4.41
CA PRO A 35 -8.87 1.88 -5.54
C PRO A 35 -10.27 1.96 -4.92
N GLN A 36 -10.92 3.14 -5.02
CA GLN A 36 -12.22 3.33 -4.42
C GLN A 36 -13.05 2.30 -5.16
N THR A 37 -13.50 1.29 -4.42
CA THR A 37 -14.33 0.25 -5.00
C THR A 37 -15.42 0.99 -5.74
N PRO A 38 -15.46 0.88 -7.09
CA PRO A 38 -16.34 1.74 -7.86
C PRO A 38 -17.73 1.52 -7.33
N GLU A 39 -18.54 2.57 -7.30
CA GLU A 39 -19.94 2.40 -6.95
C GLU A 39 -20.53 1.24 -7.78
N PRO A 40 -21.41 0.41 -7.21
CA PRO A 40 -22.03 -0.66 -7.95
C PRO A 40 -22.67 -0.15 -9.26
N ALA A 41 -22.74 -1.03 -10.26
CA ALA A 41 -23.47 -0.72 -11.47
C ALA A 41 -24.98 -0.79 -11.23
N GLU A 42 -25.71 0.10 -11.89
CA GLU A 42 -27.18 0.15 -11.84
C GLU A 42 -27.80 -0.59 -13.03
N ASN A 43 -27.03 -0.79 -14.10
CA ASN A 43 -27.49 -1.44 -15.33
C ASN A 43 -26.37 -2.21 -16.04
N VAL A 44 -26.77 -3.04 -17.00
CA VAL A 44 -25.90 -3.95 -17.78
C VAL A 44 -24.75 -3.20 -18.46
N LYS A 45 -25.02 -2.07 -19.12
CA LYS A 45 -24.00 -1.31 -19.84
C LYS A 45 -22.97 -0.73 -18.85
N GLN A 46 -23.45 -0.14 -17.77
CA GLN A 46 -22.59 0.42 -16.73
C GLN A 46 -21.74 -0.66 -16.06
N PHE A 47 -22.28 -1.87 -15.84
CA PHE A 47 -21.51 -3.00 -15.32
C PHE A 47 -20.38 -3.39 -16.28
N SER A 48 -20.69 -3.63 -17.55
CA SER A 48 -19.68 -3.99 -18.56
C SER A 48 -18.59 -2.93 -18.65
N ASP A 49 -18.97 -1.64 -18.67
CA ASP A 49 -18.04 -0.51 -18.74
C ASP A 49 -17.15 -0.41 -17.49
N LYS A 50 -17.74 -0.47 -16.30
CA LYS A 50 -17.01 -0.40 -15.03
C LYS A 50 -16.07 -1.59 -14.87
N PHE A 51 -16.55 -2.82 -15.12
CA PHE A 51 -15.73 -4.02 -14.98
C PHE A 51 -14.54 -4.00 -15.93
N PHE A 52 -14.78 -3.68 -17.22
CA PHE A 52 -13.72 -3.67 -18.24
C PHE A 52 -12.60 -2.67 -17.93
N VAL A 53 -12.92 -1.54 -17.31
CA VAL A 53 -11.92 -0.52 -16.91
C VAL A 53 -11.27 -0.87 -15.58
N TYR A 54 -12.05 -1.29 -14.58
CA TYR A 54 -11.58 -1.43 -13.22
C TYR A 54 -10.71 -2.67 -12.99
N ILE A 55 -10.99 -3.77 -13.70
CA ILE A 55 -10.34 -5.06 -13.44
C ILE A 55 -8.81 -5.01 -13.54
N ASP A 56 -8.25 -4.19 -14.43
CA ASP A 56 -6.79 -4.04 -14.56
C ASP A 56 -6.16 -3.53 -13.25
N SER A 57 -6.78 -2.52 -12.64
CA SER A 57 -6.27 -1.93 -11.39
C SER A 57 -6.28 -2.94 -10.23
N VAL A 58 -7.25 -3.86 -10.23
CA VAL A 58 -7.34 -4.92 -9.24
C VAL A 58 -6.27 -5.99 -9.51
N LEU A 59 -6.13 -6.42 -10.76
CA LEU A 59 -5.18 -7.49 -11.12
C LEU A 59 -3.72 -7.05 -10.96
N ILE A 60 -3.41 -5.77 -11.15
CA ILE A 60 -2.09 -5.20 -10.88
C ILE A 60 -1.68 -5.41 -9.42
N GLU A 61 -2.60 -5.37 -8.45
CA GLU A 61 -2.31 -5.65 -7.02
C GLU A 61 -1.81 -7.09 -6.78
N TYR A 62 -2.00 -7.99 -7.75
CA TYR A 62 -1.55 -9.37 -7.71
C TYR A 62 -0.31 -9.61 -8.58
N GLY A 63 0.31 -8.54 -9.08
CA GLY A 63 1.50 -8.61 -9.94
C GLY A 63 1.21 -9.00 -11.39
N LEU A 64 -0.05 -8.90 -11.83
CA LEU A 64 -0.42 -9.08 -13.24
C LEU A 64 -0.23 -7.76 -13.99
N SER A 65 0.84 -7.66 -14.76
CA SER A 65 1.11 -6.53 -15.64
C SER A 65 0.14 -6.50 -16.83
N THR A 66 0.02 -5.34 -17.48
CA THR A 66 -0.96 -5.13 -18.55
C THR A 66 -0.73 -6.00 -19.79
N ASP A 67 0.51 -6.45 -20.03
CA ASP A 67 0.85 -7.39 -21.12
C ASP A 67 0.35 -8.82 -20.88
N LEU A 68 0.04 -9.16 -19.62
CA LEU A 68 -0.61 -10.42 -19.25
C LEU A 68 -2.14 -10.36 -19.36
N ILE A 69 -2.71 -9.16 -19.58
CA ILE A 69 -4.15 -8.91 -19.63
C ILE A 69 -4.54 -8.47 -21.04
N ILE A 70 -5.10 -9.38 -21.83
CA ILE A 70 -5.53 -9.11 -23.19
C ILE A 70 -7.04 -8.86 -23.19
N LYS A 71 -7.46 -7.67 -23.61
CA LYS A 71 -8.87 -7.29 -23.63
C LYS A 71 -9.35 -6.89 -25.02
N LYS A 72 -10.59 -7.26 -25.35
CA LYS A 72 -11.28 -6.86 -26.57
C LYS A 72 -12.70 -6.45 -26.25
N ARG A 73 -13.06 -5.22 -26.66
CA ARG A 73 -14.44 -4.73 -26.60
C ARG A 73 -15.26 -5.32 -27.73
N ASN A 74 -16.37 -5.97 -27.40
CA ASN A 74 -17.36 -6.44 -28.38
C ASN A 74 -18.77 -6.33 -27.77
N LEU A 75 -19.77 -6.96 -28.40
CA LEU A 75 -21.09 -7.16 -27.79
C LEU A 75 -21.00 -7.95 -26.47
N LEU A 76 -20.11 -8.95 -26.43
CA LEU A 76 -19.65 -9.63 -25.23
C LEU A 76 -18.15 -9.35 -25.10
N ASP A 77 -17.75 -8.63 -24.07
CA ASP A 77 -16.35 -8.33 -23.83
C ASP A 77 -15.55 -9.62 -23.66
N GLU A 78 -14.34 -9.65 -24.19
CA GLU A 78 -13.43 -10.79 -24.07
C GLU A 78 -12.19 -10.35 -23.31
N ILE A 79 -11.89 -11.04 -22.22
CA ILE A 79 -10.72 -10.79 -21.38
C ILE A 79 -9.96 -12.10 -21.21
N THR A 80 -8.72 -12.14 -21.67
CA THR A 80 -7.80 -13.26 -21.43
C THR A 80 -6.72 -12.81 -20.48
N ILE A 81 -6.53 -13.56 -19.39
CA ILE A 81 -5.55 -13.26 -18.35
C ILE A 81 -4.56 -14.42 -18.30
N LYS A 82 -3.30 -14.11 -18.59
CA LYS A 82 -2.17 -15.02 -18.47
C LYS A 82 -1.69 -15.03 -17.02
N ILE A 83 -1.82 -16.17 -16.36
CA ILE A 83 -1.58 -16.35 -14.93
C ILE A 83 -0.15 -16.87 -14.72
N PRO A 84 0.74 -16.09 -14.09
CA PRO A 84 2.11 -16.50 -13.78
C PRO A 84 2.18 -17.80 -12.98
N ALA A 85 3.26 -18.56 -13.18
CA ALA A 85 3.43 -19.90 -12.58
C ALA A 85 3.43 -19.90 -11.04
N ASP A 86 3.86 -18.81 -10.41
CA ASP A 86 3.90 -18.62 -8.97
C ASP A 86 2.57 -18.11 -8.36
N LEU A 87 1.56 -17.82 -9.20
CA LEU A 87 0.26 -17.31 -8.77
C LEU A 87 -0.84 -18.35 -9.02
N PRO A 88 -1.48 -18.91 -7.97
CA PRO A 88 -2.54 -19.91 -8.15
C PRO A 88 -3.73 -19.37 -8.94
N ILE A 89 -4.14 -20.07 -10.01
CA ILE A 89 -5.34 -19.73 -10.79
C ILE A 89 -6.59 -19.55 -9.91
N PRO A 90 -6.87 -20.39 -8.89
CA PRO A 90 -8.03 -20.20 -8.01
C PRO A 90 -8.02 -18.86 -7.27
N GLN A 91 -6.83 -18.31 -6.95
CA GLN A 91 -6.72 -17.00 -6.31
C GLN A 91 -7.19 -15.89 -7.26
N VAL A 92 -6.77 -15.94 -8.53
CA VAL A 92 -7.21 -14.95 -9.53
C VAL A 92 -8.69 -15.09 -9.86
N ASN A 93 -9.20 -16.33 -9.95
CA ASN A 93 -10.64 -16.59 -10.09
C ASN A 93 -11.44 -15.95 -8.93
N LEU A 94 -10.99 -16.12 -7.69
CA LEU A 94 -11.62 -15.50 -6.52
C LEU A 94 -11.61 -13.97 -6.63
N VAL A 95 -10.49 -13.36 -7.01
CA VAL A 95 -10.36 -11.91 -7.18
C VAL A 95 -11.35 -11.36 -8.21
N ILE A 96 -11.48 -12.04 -9.35
CA ILE A 96 -12.42 -11.68 -10.40
C ILE A 96 -13.85 -11.82 -9.90
N THR A 97 -14.17 -12.92 -9.22
CA THR A 97 -15.50 -13.18 -8.65
C THR A 97 -15.90 -12.08 -7.66
N LEU A 98 -15.02 -11.72 -6.72
CA LEU A 98 -15.26 -10.65 -5.77
C LEU A 98 -15.39 -9.30 -6.46
N THR A 99 -14.56 -9.02 -7.47
CA THR A 99 -14.64 -7.77 -8.25
C THR A 99 -15.98 -7.66 -8.98
N THR A 100 -16.44 -8.75 -9.60
CA THR A 100 -17.76 -8.84 -10.24
C THR A 100 -18.88 -8.54 -9.24
N GLN A 101 -18.85 -9.17 -8.07
CA GLN A 101 -19.86 -8.98 -7.02
C GLN A 101 -19.86 -7.56 -6.46
N ASN A 102 -18.68 -6.98 -6.21
CA ASN A 102 -18.53 -5.61 -5.71
C ASN A 102 -19.09 -4.56 -6.67
N LEU A 103 -19.07 -4.85 -7.98
CA LEU A 103 -19.68 -4.00 -9.00
C LEU A 103 -21.18 -4.28 -9.20
N GLY A 104 -21.81 -5.12 -8.38
CA GLY A 104 -23.23 -5.48 -8.46
C GLY A 104 -23.55 -6.55 -9.50
N GLY A 105 -22.53 -7.16 -10.12
CA GLY A 105 -22.71 -8.25 -11.08
C GLY A 105 -22.71 -9.63 -10.43
N THR A 106 -22.84 -10.64 -11.28
CA THR A 106 -22.85 -12.05 -10.90
C THR A 106 -21.97 -12.87 -11.82
N VAL A 107 -21.29 -13.87 -11.26
CA VAL A 107 -20.66 -14.94 -12.04
C VAL A 107 -21.76 -15.90 -12.46
N ILE A 108 -21.98 -16.03 -13.77
CA ILE A 108 -23.05 -16.85 -14.37
C ILE A 108 -22.58 -18.30 -14.50
N TYR A 109 -21.32 -18.47 -14.90
CA TYR A 109 -20.77 -19.77 -15.21
C TYR A 109 -19.25 -19.76 -15.00
N VAL A 110 -18.72 -20.86 -14.48
CA VAL A 110 -17.27 -21.13 -14.38
C VAL A 110 -17.03 -22.58 -14.75
N VAL A 111 -16.09 -22.83 -15.65
CA VAL A 111 -15.61 -24.19 -15.94
C VAL A 111 -14.10 -24.24 -16.01
N GLU A 112 -13.57 -25.21 -15.27
CA GLU A 112 -12.19 -25.62 -15.33
C GLU A 112 -12.02 -26.65 -16.45
N ASN A 113 -10.97 -26.49 -17.25
CA ASN A 113 -10.60 -27.47 -18.26
C ASN A 113 -9.28 -28.12 -17.85
N ASP A 114 -9.40 -29.29 -17.23
CA ASP A 114 -8.28 -30.09 -16.72
C ASP A 114 -7.22 -30.41 -17.77
N LYS A 115 -7.57 -30.45 -19.06
CA LYS A 115 -6.63 -30.79 -20.14
C LYS A 115 -5.64 -29.68 -20.46
N ASN A 116 -6.04 -28.43 -20.26
CA ASN A 116 -5.25 -27.25 -20.65
C ASN A 116 -4.96 -26.31 -19.47
N ASN A 117 -5.32 -26.72 -18.25
CA ASN A 117 -5.19 -25.93 -17.02
C ASN A 117 -5.72 -24.49 -17.17
N ASN A 118 -6.88 -24.37 -17.84
CA ASN A 118 -7.53 -23.10 -18.12
C ASN A 118 -8.88 -23.02 -17.42
N VAL A 119 -9.23 -21.83 -16.97
CA VAL A 119 -10.55 -21.54 -16.40
C VAL A 119 -11.29 -20.57 -17.31
N LYS A 120 -12.52 -20.91 -17.68
CA LYS A 120 -13.40 -20.02 -18.42
C LYS A 120 -14.53 -19.55 -17.51
N MET A 121 -14.72 -18.25 -17.44
CA MET A 121 -15.77 -17.62 -16.65
C MET A 121 -16.68 -16.78 -17.55
N GLN A 122 -17.97 -16.80 -17.27
CA GLN A 122 -18.94 -15.85 -17.80
C GLN A 122 -19.47 -15.01 -16.66
N ILE A 123 -19.42 -13.70 -16.83
CA ILE A 123 -19.94 -12.75 -15.85
C ILE A 123 -20.96 -11.83 -16.50
N GLY A 124 -21.84 -11.28 -15.67
CA GLY A 124 -22.89 -10.41 -16.16
C GLY A 124 -23.61 -9.67 -15.06
N PHE A 125 -24.73 -9.05 -15.42
CA PHE A 125 -25.53 -8.22 -14.52
C PHE A 125 -27.01 -8.60 -14.68
N ASN A 126 -27.70 -8.82 -13.56
CA ASN A 126 -29.10 -9.26 -13.55
C ASN A 126 -29.38 -10.45 -14.50
N GLY A 127 -28.48 -11.44 -14.51
CA GLY A 127 -28.58 -12.63 -15.36
C GLY A 127 -28.24 -12.42 -16.84
N ILE A 128 -27.95 -11.19 -17.27
CA ILE A 128 -27.53 -10.88 -18.65
C ILE A 128 -26.01 -10.97 -18.74
N HIS A 129 -25.53 -11.88 -19.58
CA HIS A 129 -24.10 -12.07 -19.88
C HIS A 129 -23.51 -10.84 -20.59
N THR A 130 -22.36 -10.36 -20.11
CA THR A 130 -21.67 -9.20 -20.69
C THR A 130 -20.22 -9.49 -21.04
N THR A 131 -19.55 -10.41 -20.33
CA THR A 131 -18.11 -10.58 -20.44
C THR A 131 -17.71 -12.05 -20.31
N ASN A 132 -16.85 -12.50 -21.22
CA ASN A 132 -16.14 -13.77 -21.17
C ASN A 132 -14.73 -13.53 -20.61
N ILE A 133 -14.34 -14.32 -19.62
CA ILE A 133 -13.01 -14.29 -19.04
C ILE A 133 -12.35 -15.65 -19.23
N THR A 134 -11.11 -15.67 -19.71
CA THR A 134 -10.29 -16.87 -19.80
C THR A 134 -9.03 -16.68 -18.96
N LEU A 135 -8.86 -17.51 -17.93
CA LEU A 135 -7.62 -17.63 -17.19
C LEU A 135 -6.80 -18.73 -17.83
N GLN A 136 -5.57 -18.39 -18.19
CA GLN A 136 -4.65 -19.30 -18.86
C GLN A 136 -3.31 -19.31 -18.14
N GLU A 137 -2.79 -20.50 -17.86
CA GLU A 137 -1.46 -20.64 -17.27
C GLU A 137 -0.36 -20.02 -18.17
N HIS A 138 0.57 -19.33 -17.52
CA HIS A 138 1.73 -18.71 -18.14
C HIS A 138 2.99 -19.13 -17.38
N LYS A 139 3.94 -19.73 -18.11
CA LYS A 139 5.09 -20.41 -17.50
C LYS A 139 6.08 -19.50 -16.78
N GLN A 140 6.02 -18.19 -17.00
CA GLN A 140 6.92 -17.25 -16.34
C GLN A 140 6.32 -16.81 -15.01
N GLU A 141 7.17 -16.74 -13.99
CA GLU A 141 6.81 -16.17 -12.69
C GLU A 141 6.71 -14.64 -12.76
N ARG A 142 6.05 -14.05 -11.78
CA ARG A 142 6.01 -12.59 -11.62
C ARG A 142 7.42 -12.05 -11.37
N SER A 143 7.75 -10.94 -12.03
CA SER A 143 8.97 -10.19 -11.71
C SER A 143 8.77 -9.50 -10.36
N THR A 144 9.39 -10.06 -9.32
CA THR A 144 9.27 -9.64 -7.92
C THR A 144 10.65 -9.61 -7.26
N GLY A 145 10.74 -9.04 -6.07
CA GLY A 145 12.00 -8.91 -5.34
C GLY A 145 11.78 -8.89 -3.82
N GLN A 146 12.88 -8.97 -3.09
CA GLN A 146 12.89 -8.92 -1.63
C GLN A 146 12.86 -7.49 -1.11
N ILE A 147 12.11 -7.26 -0.03
CA ILE A 147 12.00 -5.95 0.62
C ILE A 147 12.36 -6.08 2.10
N SER A 148 13.39 -5.37 2.52
CA SER A 148 13.73 -5.17 3.94
C SER A 148 13.19 -3.82 4.41
N VAL A 149 12.51 -3.78 5.55
CA VAL A 149 11.99 -2.52 6.12
C VAL A 149 12.58 -2.28 7.50
N ILE A 150 13.32 -1.18 7.64
CA ILE A 150 13.93 -0.74 8.90
C ILE A 150 13.05 0.35 9.52
N VAL A 151 12.54 0.11 10.73
CA VAL A 151 11.95 1.15 11.57
C VAL A 151 13.02 1.63 12.54
N ASP A 152 13.57 2.80 12.27
CA ASP A 152 14.76 3.30 12.94
C ASP A 152 14.47 4.10 14.20
N SER A 153 15.41 4.11 15.15
CA SER A 153 15.40 5.04 16.28
C SER A 153 14.15 4.98 17.18
N ILE A 154 13.67 3.78 17.51
CA ILE A 154 12.52 3.59 18.40
C ILE A 154 12.88 3.99 19.84
N LYS A 155 12.12 4.95 20.39
CA LYS A 155 12.36 5.57 21.71
C LYS A 155 11.19 5.48 22.70
N THR A 156 9.96 5.20 22.27
CA THR A 156 8.76 5.32 23.13
C THR A 156 7.80 4.13 23.01
N VAL A 157 7.04 3.87 24.09
CA VAL A 157 6.43 2.56 24.35
C VAL A 157 4.95 2.44 23.96
N ASN A 158 4.12 3.50 24.08
CA ASN A 158 2.67 3.22 24.22
C ASN A 158 1.80 3.34 22.95
N LYS A 159 2.04 4.30 22.05
CA LYS A 159 1.18 4.44 20.83
C LYS A 159 1.77 3.80 19.57
N ILE A 160 3.09 3.60 19.55
CA ILE A 160 3.83 3.11 18.39
C ILE A 160 3.88 1.58 18.38
N VAL A 161 4.12 0.94 19.53
CA VAL A 161 4.22 -0.52 19.67
C VAL A 161 2.95 -1.20 19.14
N ALA A 162 1.77 -0.77 19.57
CA ALA A 162 0.51 -1.37 19.13
C ALA A 162 0.29 -1.29 17.60
N ARG A 163 0.87 -0.30 16.92
CA ARG A 163 0.82 -0.21 15.45
C ARG A 163 1.86 -1.08 14.79
N ILE A 164 3.09 -1.08 15.31
CA ILE A 164 4.15 -1.97 14.83
C ILE A 164 3.65 -3.41 14.85
N CYS A 165 3.06 -3.86 15.97
CA CYS A 165 2.56 -5.22 16.13
C CYS A 165 1.33 -5.57 15.28
N LYS A 166 0.71 -4.60 14.59
CA LYS A 166 -0.35 -4.87 13.59
C LYS A 166 0.22 -5.17 12.21
N ILE A 167 1.44 -4.72 11.94
CA ILE A 167 2.12 -4.98 10.68
C ILE A 167 2.53 -6.45 10.70
N GLN A 168 2.01 -7.23 9.75
CA GLN A 168 2.25 -8.68 9.72
C GLN A 168 3.58 -9.01 9.03
N GLN A 169 3.99 -8.16 8.09
CA GLN A 169 5.24 -8.33 7.35
C GLN A 169 6.43 -8.14 8.30
N PRO A 170 7.47 -9.00 8.22
CA PRO A 170 8.67 -8.88 9.02
C PRO A 170 9.33 -7.49 8.89
N LEU A 171 9.71 -6.91 10.03
CA LEU A 171 10.39 -5.61 10.13
C LEU A 171 11.71 -5.78 10.89
N ILE A 172 12.68 -4.90 10.57
CA ILE A 172 13.90 -4.70 11.35
C ILE A 172 13.68 -3.48 12.24
N LEU A 173 13.65 -3.66 13.55
CA LEU A 173 13.35 -2.62 14.52
C LEU A 173 14.65 -2.16 15.18
N SER A 174 15.12 -0.95 14.86
CA SER A 174 16.30 -0.37 15.51
C SER A 174 15.93 0.32 16.81
N ILE A 175 16.44 -0.20 17.92
CA ILE A 175 16.16 0.32 19.26
C ILE A 175 17.36 1.13 19.76
N MET A 176 17.13 2.38 20.18
CA MET A 176 18.22 3.28 20.60
C MET A 176 18.75 3.06 22.02
N SER A 177 18.05 2.28 22.85
CA SER A 177 18.39 2.07 24.25
C SER A 177 17.99 0.66 24.67
N GLU A 178 18.82 0.00 25.49
CA GLU A 178 18.51 -1.27 26.16
C GLU A 178 17.41 -1.15 27.22
N ASN A 179 16.50 -0.17 27.08
CA ASN A 179 15.35 -0.05 27.96
C ASN A 179 14.50 -1.31 27.82
N SER A 180 14.57 -2.16 28.84
CA SER A 180 13.93 -3.48 28.90
C SER A 180 12.43 -3.42 28.64
N SER A 181 11.78 -2.29 28.93
CA SER A 181 10.35 -2.08 28.69
C SER A 181 9.98 -2.07 27.20
N ILE A 182 10.76 -1.38 26.36
CA ILE A 182 10.50 -1.32 24.90
C ILE A 182 10.78 -2.67 24.26
N PHE A 183 11.92 -3.28 24.63
CA PHE A 183 12.31 -4.58 24.12
C PHE A 183 11.27 -5.65 24.45
N ASN A 184 10.83 -5.72 25.71
CA ASN A 184 9.80 -6.68 26.14
C ASN A 184 8.45 -6.44 25.44
N SER A 185 8.09 -5.18 25.20
CA SER A 185 6.82 -4.84 24.54
C SER A 185 6.80 -5.26 23.07
N LEU A 186 7.95 -5.26 22.38
CA LEU A 186 8.06 -5.60 20.96
C LEU A 186 8.45 -7.06 20.69
N LYS A 187 9.01 -7.76 21.68
CA LYS A 187 9.46 -9.16 21.55
C LYS A 187 8.35 -10.12 21.09
N HIS A 188 7.10 -9.78 21.36
CA HIS A 188 5.94 -10.59 21.00
C HIS A 188 5.38 -10.34 19.60
N CYS A 189 5.96 -9.40 18.84
CA CYS A 189 5.40 -8.90 17.59
C CYS A 189 6.01 -9.53 16.33
N SER A 190 6.73 -10.65 16.47
CA SER A 190 7.32 -11.40 15.33
C SER A 190 8.20 -10.56 14.39
N HIS A 191 8.88 -9.55 14.94
CA HIS A 191 9.84 -8.71 14.22
C HIS A 191 11.27 -8.95 14.72
N THR A 192 12.26 -8.61 13.89
CA THR A 192 13.66 -8.66 14.31
C THR A 192 13.98 -7.38 15.11
N LEU A 193 14.43 -7.54 16.35
CA LEU A 193 14.85 -6.45 17.21
C LEU A 193 16.37 -6.32 17.13
N GLU A 194 16.86 -5.19 16.64
CA GLU A 194 18.29 -4.92 16.52
C GLU A 194 18.69 -3.75 17.44
N LEU A 195 19.67 -4.02 18.30
CA LEU A 195 20.44 -2.96 18.96
C LEU A 195 21.50 -2.45 17.99
N LYS A 196 22.14 -1.30 18.28
CA LYS A 196 23.20 -0.76 17.44
C LYS A 196 24.25 -1.83 17.11
N SER A 197 24.29 -2.26 15.86
CA SER A 197 25.21 -3.26 15.33
C SER A 197 25.84 -2.76 14.03
N THR A 198 27.04 -3.23 13.72
CA THR A 198 27.75 -2.85 12.48
C THR A 198 26.98 -3.25 11.24
N ASP A 199 26.29 -4.40 11.29
CA ASP A 199 25.48 -4.91 10.19
C ASP A 199 24.26 -4.02 9.94
N LEU A 200 23.59 -3.59 11.02
CA LEU A 200 22.47 -2.66 10.92
C LEU A 200 22.88 -1.31 10.36
N GLU A 201 24.01 -0.74 10.79
CA GLU A 201 24.49 0.54 10.27
C GLU A 201 24.92 0.44 8.79
N SER A 202 25.49 -0.70 8.38
CA SER A 202 25.78 -0.98 6.97
C SER A 202 24.50 -1.02 6.13
N LEU A 203 23.46 -1.70 6.63
CA LEU A 203 22.14 -1.75 5.98
C LEU A 203 21.48 -0.37 5.90
N LYS A 204 21.54 0.43 6.96
CA LYS A 204 21.03 1.81 6.97
C LYS A 204 21.73 2.69 5.94
N SER A 205 23.02 2.47 5.68
CA SER A 205 23.80 3.28 4.73
C SER A 205 23.36 3.12 3.27
N ILE A 206 22.79 1.96 2.93
CA ILE A 206 22.25 1.66 1.59
C ILE A 206 20.72 1.75 1.53
N ALA A 207 20.07 1.99 2.66
CA ALA A 207 18.61 2.04 2.76
C ALA A 207 18.05 3.33 2.13
N ILE A 208 16.93 3.18 1.43
CA ILE A 208 16.19 4.30 0.87
C ILE A 208 15.25 4.84 1.95
N LYS A 209 15.44 6.10 2.33
CA LYS A 209 14.55 6.79 3.25
C LYS A 209 13.28 7.23 2.50
N ILE A 210 12.10 6.85 3.01
CA ILE A 210 10.82 7.10 2.33
C ILE A 210 9.94 8.14 3.00
N ASP A 211 10.35 8.60 4.19
CA ASP A 211 9.55 9.49 5.02
C ASP A 211 10.25 10.83 5.30
N GLU A 212 11.12 11.29 4.40
CA GLU A 212 11.69 12.65 4.49
C GLU A 212 10.63 13.73 4.62
N ILE A 213 9.51 13.55 3.91
CA ILE A 213 8.29 14.33 4.03
C ILE A 213 7.28 13.49 4.84
N ASP A 214 6.80 14.04 5.96
CA ASP A 214 5.81 13.37 6.84
C ASP A 214 4.37 13.47 6.29
N GLY A 215 4.17 13.01 5.07
CA GLY A 215 2.87 12.97 4.39
C GLY A 215 2.45 11.53 4.14
N LEU A 216 1.32 11.10 4.72
CA LEU A 216 0.84 9.72 4.61
C LEU A 216 0.79 9.23 3.15
N GLU A 217 0.14 9.98 2.27
CA GLU A 217 -0.02 9.61 0.85
C GLU A 217 1.31 9.65 0.09
N THR A 218 2.21 10.57 0.43
CA THR A 218 3.56 10.63 -0.14
C THR A 218 4.37 9.39 0.23
N ILE A 219 4.31 8.96 1.48
CA ILE A 219 5.01 7.76 1.96
C ILE A 219 4.44 6.51 1.29
N LYS A 220 3.10 6.40 1.20
CA LYS A 220 2.43 5.27 0.52
C LYS A 220 2.85 5.17 -0.94
N GLN A 221 2.79 6.28 -1.68
CA GLN A 221 3.17 6.32 -3.09
C GLN A 221 4.63 5.92 -3.26
N ARG A 222 5.53 6.47 -2.43
CA ARG A 222 6.95 6.15 -2.50
C ARG A 222 7.20 4.67 -2.22
N LEU A 223 6.56 4.09 -1.22
CA LEU A 223 6.70 2.67 -0.88
C LEU A 223 6.20 1.77 -2.01
N TRP A 224 5.07 2.11 -2.64
CA TRP A 224 4.55 1.37 -3.80
C TRP A 224 5.50 1.44 -5.00
N ASP A 225 6.05 2.62 -5.30
CA ASP A 225 7.00 2.81 -6.39
C ASP A 225 8.31 2.04 -6.17
N LEU A 226 8.78 1.96 -4.92
CA LEU A 226 9.96 1.17 -4.56
C LEU A 226 9.71 -0.34 -4.67
N GLY A 227 8.50 -0.82 -4.35
CA GLY A 227 8.12 -2.20 -4.65
C GLY A 227 8.29 -2.52 -6.13
N ARG A 228 7.77 -1.65 -7.01
CA ARG A 228 7.97 -1.83 -8.46
C ARG A 228 9.43 -1.81 -8.90
N GLN A 229 10.30 -1.05 -8.22
CA GLN A 229 11.75 -1.04 -8.49
C GLN A 229 12.46 -2.31 -7.97
N ALA A 230 11.94 -2.93 -6.91
CA ALA A 230 12.49 -4.19 -6.39
C ALA A 230 12.41 -5.33 -7.43
N ASN A 231 11.46 -5.25 -8.37
CA ASN A 231 11.35 -6.17 -9.51
C ASN A 231 12.64 -6.20 -10.36
N GLU A 232 13.29 -5.05 -10.51
CA GLU A 232 14.52 -4.92 -11.32
C GLU A 232 15.77 -5.19 -10.48
N SER A 233 15.79 -4.70 -9.24
CA SER A 233 16.97 -4.72 -8.37
C SER A 233 17.12 -6.02 -7.55
N LYS A 234 16.13 -6.92 -7.60
CA LYS A 234 15.98 -8.16 -6.81
C LYS A 234 15.88 -7.99 -5.30
N SER A 235 16.45 -6.94 -4.72
CA SER A 235 16.36 -6.61 -3.31
C SER A 235 16.37 -5.09 -3.11
N ILE A 236 15.56 -4.60 -2.16
CA ILE A 236 15.55 -3.21 -1.75
C ILE A 236 15.45 -3.10 -0.23
N THR A 237 16.16 -2.14 0.34
CA THR A 237 16.04 -1.81 1.77
C THR A 237 15.43 -0.44 1.91
N VAL A 238 14.41 -0.34 2.76
CA VAL A 238 13.70 0.88 3.08
C VAL A 238 13.92 1.22 4.54
N ILE A 239 14.10 2.51 4.85
CA ILE A 239 14.18 3.02 6.22
C ILE A 239 13.11 4.07 6.49
N VAL A 240 12.47 3.95 7.65
CA VAL A 240 11.49 4.90 8.16
C VAL A 240 11.73 5.22 9.62
N GLN A 241 11.27 6.39 10.04
CA GLN A 241 11.11 6.74 11.44
C GLN A 241 9.76 6.25 11.97
N PRO A 242 9.64 5.94 13.27
CA PRO A 242 8.43 5.40 13.90
C PRO A 242 7.38 6.50 14.14
N ARG A 243 7.00 7.21 13.07
CA ARG A 243 5.95 8.22 13.06
C ARG A 243 4.62 7.59 12.70
N VAL A 244 3.54 8.25 13.10
CA VAL A 244 2.17 7.74 12.88
C VAL A 244 1.89 7.53 11.39
N ASN A 245 2.25 8.49 10.53
CA ASN A 245 2.02 8.37 9.09
C ASN A 245 2.89 7.29 8.45
N SER A 246 4.16 7.17 8.85
CA SER A 246 5.03 6.09 8.37
C SER A 246 4.43 4.72 8.69
N LEU A 247 4.02 4.50 9.94
CA LEU A 247 3.44 3.22 10.37
C LEU A 247 2.09 2.94 9.71
N LEU A 248 1.25 3.95 9.51
CA LEU A 248 -0.01 3.82 8.76
C LEU A 248 0.25 3.44 7.29
N ALA A 249 1.26 4.03 6.67
CA ALA A 249 1.64 3.66 5.30
C ALA A 249 2.16 2.22 5.23
N LEU A 250 2.98 1.78 6.20
CA LEU A 250 3.45 0.39 6.27
C LEU A 250 2.27 -0.59 6.47
N GLU A 251 1.37 -0.31 7.41
CA GLU A 251 0.19 -1.13 7.71
C GLU A 251 -0.71 -1.33 6.47
N GLU A 252 -0.79 -0.35 5.58
CA GLU A 252 -1.62 -0.41 4.38
C GLU A 252 -0.90 -1.00 3.16
N ILE A 253 0.37 -0.64 2.93
CA ILE A 253 1.05 -0.94 1.67
C ILE A 253 1.84 -2.25 1.70
N LEU A 254 2.44 -2.64 2.83
CA LEU A 254 3.24 -3.87 2.87
C LEU A 254 2.40 -5.12 2.53
N PRO A 255 1.16 -5.29 3.02
CA PRO A 255 0.32 -6.41 2.59
C PRO A 255 -0.02 -6.38 1.09
N ARG A 256 -0.11 -5.18 0.49
CA ARG A 256 -0.36 -5.05 -0.95
C ARG A 256 0.85 -5.49 -1.77
N LEU A 257 2.05 -5.10 -1.35
CA LEU A 257 3.30 -5.55 -1.96
C LEU A 257 3.51 -7.06 -1.80
N GLU A 258 3.12 -7.64 -0.67
CA GLU A 258 3.14 -9.10 -0.48
C GLU A 258 2.19 -9.81 -1.44
N ARG A 259 0.95 -9.31 -1.59
CA ARG A 259 0.00 -9.84 -2.59
C ARG A 259 0.51 -9.69 -4.02
N PHE A 260 1.19 -8.58 -4.31
CA PHE A 260 1.86 -8.37 -5.60
C PHE A 260 2.92 -9.44 -5.88
N GLY A 261 3.49 -10.03 -4.83
CA GLY A 261 4.43 -11.15 -4.87
C GLY A 261 5.79 -10.84 -4.25
N HIS A 262 5.96 -9.67 -3.63
CA HIS A 262 7.20 -9.36 -2.92
C HIS A 262 7.34 -10.18 -1.64
N GLU A 263 8.58 -10.60 -1.38
CA GLU A 263 8.93 -11.26 -0.13
C GLU A 263 9.53 -10.27 0.87
N PHE A 264 9.13 -10.39 2.13
CA PHE A 264 9.65 -9.55 3.20
C PHE A 264 10.66 -10.31 4.04
N ASN A 265 11.83 -9.71 4.25
CA ASN A 265 12.87 -10.27 5.08
C ASN A 265 13.20 -9.32 6.24
N SER A 266 13.49 -9.91 7.39
CA SER A 266 13.97 -9.19 8.57
C SER A 266 15.36 -9.66 9.01
N ASN A 267 16.00 -10.49 8.18
CA ASN A 267 17.39 -10.88 8.35
C ASN A 267 18.26 -9.87 7.60
N PRO A 268 19.25 -9.25 8.26
CA PRO A 268 20.20 -8.40 7.59
C PRO A 268 21.10 -9.24 6.68
N VAL A 269 20.67 -9.53 5.46
CA VAL A 269 21.51 -10.22 4.47
C VAL A 269 22.32 -9.17 3.73
N ILE A 270 23.55 -8.96 4.18
CA ILE A 270 24.57 -8.26 3.40
C ILE A 270 25.07 -9.28 2.38
N ASN A 271 24.54 -9.24 1.15
CA ASN A 271 25.18 -9.96 0.05
C ASN A 271 26.57 -9.33 -0.16
N GLN A 272 27.60 -10.12 0.14
CA GLN A 272 29.00 -9.81 -0.14
C GLN A 272 29.26 -9.75 -1.65
#